data_AF-Q22KV6-F1
#
_entry.id   AF-Q22KV6-F1
#
_cell.length_a   1.000
_cell.length_b   1.000
_cell.length_c   1.000
_cell.angle_alpha   90.00
_cell.angle_beta   90.00
_cell.angle_gamma   90.00
#
_symmetry.space_group_name_H-M   'P 1'
#
loop_
_entity.id
_entity.type
_entity.pdbx_description
1 polymer ?
#
loop_
_entity_poly.entity_id
_entity_poly.type
_entity_poly.pdbx_seq_one_letter_code
_entity_poly.pdbx_strand_id
1 'polypeptide(L)'
;MKALFALAVLLVTASCQVYPMNVGNECSTATCSISYWQYNNTNFNYTCPEAGKSMARFRIAQGNYFLDFVAYNPLTSDSPVTIPLFYNPNPNQSGLQYYYSLQQGHNFVILNCTLTAAKQLTSLCSKHALVGGKIYKDVFQNACAFGLDAPRYAFLQQEIPLEFESSI
;
A
#
# COMPACT_ATOMS: atom_id res chain seq x y z
N MET A 1 -16.76 -28.85 32.29
CA MET A 1 -16.86 -28.43 30.87
C MET A 1 -17.73 -27.17 30.70
N LYS A 2 -17.42 -26.06 31.38
CA LYS A 2 -18.15 -24.77 31.20
C LYS A 2 -17.25 -23.55 31.07
N ALA A 3 -15.94 -23.69 31.32
CA ALA A 3 -14.98 -22.58 31.27
C ALA A 3 -14.26 -22.40 29.92
N LEU A 4 -14.40 -23.35 28.98
CA LEU A 4 -13.70 -23.31 27.69
C LEU A 4 -14.36 -22.41 26.64
N PHE A 5 -15.63 -22.05 26.81
CA PHE A 5 -16.35 -21.19 25.86
C PHE A 5 -16.09 -19.69 26.06
N ALA A 6 -15.60 -19.27 27.24
CA ALA A 6 -15.32 -17.86 27.52
C ALA A 6 -14.01 -17.37 26.88
N LEU A 7 -13.06 -18.28 26.59
CA LEU A 7 -11.77 -17.91 26.01
C LEU A 7 -11.84 -17.71 24.49
N ALA A 8 -12.78 -18.38 23.80
CA ALA A 8 -12.98 -18.25 22.35
C ALA A 8 -13.67 -16.93 21.96
N VAL A 9 -14.48 -16.34 22.86
CA VAL A 9 -15.22 -15.09 22.58
C VAL A 9 -14.32 -13.85 22.72
N LEU A 10 -13.21 -13.93 23.48
CA LEU A 10 -12.23 -12.83 23.60
C LEU A 10 -11.21 -12.77 22.45
N LEU A 11 -11.09 -13.83 21.65
CA LEU A 11 -10.21 -13.89 20.48
C LEU A 11 -10.86 -13.38 19.18
N VAL A 12 -12.14 -13.00 19.22
CA VAL A 12 -12.81 -12.24 18.15
C VAL A 12 -12.56 -10.74 18.32
N THR A 13 -11.38 -10.37 18.79
CA THR A 13 -10.86 -9.03 18.48
C THR A 13 -10.36 -9.13 17.05
N ALA A 14 -11.18 -8.67 16.11
CA ALA A 14 -10.78 -8.47 14.72
C ALA A 14 -9.37 -7.87 14.71
N SER A 15 -8.39 -8.65 14.28
CA SER A 15 -7.00 -8.23 14.20
C SER A 15 -6.90 -7.21 13.07
N CYS A 16 -7.20 -5.95 13.38
CA CYS A 16 -6.87 -4.82 12.52
C CYS A 16 -5.35 -4.70 12.50
N GLN A 17 -4.71 -5.46 11.60
CA GLN A 17 -3.28 -5.36 11.36
C GLN A 17 -3.02 -4.02 10.67
N VAL A 18 -2.26 -3.14 11.32
CA VAL A 18 -1.89 -1.81 10.82
C VAL A 18 -0.38 -1.68 10.85
N TYR A 19 0.19 -1.29 9.72
CA TYR A 19 1.63 -1.20 9.49
C TYR A 19 1.98 0.22 9.07
N PRO A 20 2.55 1.06 9.95
CA PRO A 20 3.01 2.38 9.56
C PRO A 20 4.16 2.26 8.56
N MET A 21 4.25 3.21 7.63
CA MET A 21 5.24 3.26 6.56
C MET A 21 5.80 4.68 6.44
N ASN A 22 7.10 4.77 6.16
CA ASN A 22 7.73 6.00 5.75
C ASN A 22 7.49 6.22 4.27
N VAL A 23 7.22 7.46 3.90
CA VAL A 23 7.03 7.87 2.50
C VAL A 23 8.29 8.57 2.01
N GLY A 24 8.88 8.06 0.93
CA GLY A 24 10.00 8.66 0.23
C GLY A 24 9.60 9.91 -0.57
N ASN A 25 10.54 10.83 -0.78
CA ASN A 25 10.29 12.10 -1.48
C ASN A 25 10.75 12.04 -2.94
N GLU A 26 9.98 11.35 -3.79
CA GLU A 26 10.31 11.20 -5.21
C GLU A 26 9.16 11.55 -6.16
N CYS A 27 7.98 11.85 -5.62
CA CYS A 27 6.83 12.29 -6.40
C CYS A 27 6.92 13.80 -6.69
N SER A 28 6.58 14.20 -7.92
CA SER A 28 6.59 15.59 -8.36
C SER A 28 5.18 16.06 -8.69
N THR A 29 4.67 17.03 -7.93
CA THR A 29 3.34 17.63 -8.17
C THR A 29 3.26 18.42 -9.48
N ALA A 30 4.40 18.83 -10.04
CA ALA A 30 4.45 19.54 -11.31
C ALA A 30 4.22 18.63 -12.52
N THR A 31 4.55 17.34 -12.40
CA THR A 31 4.56 16.39 -13.53
C THR A 31 3.69 15.16 -13.29
N CYS A 32 3.26 14.92 -12.06
CA CYS A 32 2.27 13.90 -11.77
C CYS A 32 0.87 14.46 -11.96
N SER A 33 0.02 13.77 -12.72
CA SER A 33 -1.40 14.12 -12.81
C SER A 33 -2.09 13.91 -11.47
N ILE A 34 -3.15 14.67 -11.20
CA ILE A 34 -4.05 14.37 -10.08
C ILE A 34 -4.82 13.07 -10.36
N SER A 35 -5.06 12.29 -9.31
CA SER A 35 -5.83 11.05 -9.34
C SER A 35 -7.10 11.21 -8.52
N TYR A 36 -8.19 10.56 -8.95
CA TYR A 36 -9.49 10.63 -8.28
C TYR A 36 -10.08 9.24 -8.09
N TRP A 37 -10.79 9.03 -6.98
CA TRP A 37 -11.60 7.85 -6.73
C TRP A 37 -12.69 8.14 -5.70
N GLN A 38 -13.67 7.25 -5.63
CA GLN A 38 -14.72 7.30 -4.62
C GLN A 38 -14.62 6.06 -3.74
N TYR A 39 -14.61 6.26 -2.43
CA TYR A 39 -14.61 5.18 -1.45
C TYR A 39 -15.50 5.53 -0.27
N ASN A 40 -16.41 4.63 0.11
CA ASN A 40 -17.36 4.82 1.20
C ASN A 40 -18.11 6.18 1.13
N ASN A 41 -18.70 6.49 -0.04
CA ASN A 41 -19.40 7.75 -0.34
C ASN A 41 -18.54 9.02 -0.22
N THR A 42 -17.22 8.90 -0.06
CA THR A 42 -16.28 10.02 0.00
C THR A 42 -15.49 10.10 -1.31
N ASN A 43 -15.40 11.29 -1.89
CA ASN A 43 -14.55 11.55 -3.05
C ASN A 43 -13.15 11.91 -2.56
N PHE A 44 -12.17 11.12 -2.98
CA PHE A 44 -10.77 11.36 -2.68
C PHE A 44 -10.03 11.79 -3.93
N ASN A 45 -8.97 12.56 -3.71
CA ASN A 45 -8.00 12.86 -4.73
C ASN A 45 -6.61 13.01 -4.10
N TYR A 46 -5.58 12.77 -4.91
CA TYR A 46 -4.21 13.11 -4.55
C TYR A 46 -3.36 13.28 -5.81
N THR A 47 -2.30 14.06 -5.70
CA THR A 47 -1.22 14.11 -6.70
C THR A 47 0.01 13.38 -6.18
N CYS A 48 0.50 13.78 -5.00
CA CYS A 48 1.59 13.15 -4.28
C CYS A 48 1.21 12.93 -2.82
N PRO A 49 1.75 11.88 -2.16
CA PRO A 49 1.69 11.79 -0.71
C PRO A 49 2.65 12.80 -0.06
N GLU A 50 2.37 13.16 1.19
CA GLU A 50 3.31 13.87 2.07
C GLU A 50 4.48 12.94 2.41
N ALA A 51 5.70 13.44 2.24
CA ALA A 51 6.90 12.67 2.52
C ALA A 51 7.24 12.69 4.02
N GLY A 52 7.82 11.61 4.52
CA GLY A 52 8.33 11.57 5.89
C GLY A 52 7.95 10.32 6.66
N LYS A 53 8.25 10.35 7.96
CA LYS A 53 8.06 9.20 8.84
C LYS A 53 6.59 8.99 9.15
N SER A 54 6.13 7.74 9.01
CA SER A 54 4.75 7.35 9.31
C SER A 54 3.68 8.15 8.56
N MET A 55 3.99 8.69 7.38
CA MET A 55 3.04 9.44 6.54
C MET A 55 2.11 8.52 5.73
N ALA A 56 2.36 7.22 5.76
CA ALA A 56 1.45 6.20 5.24
C ALA A 56 1.28 5.06 6.26
N ARG A 57 0.21 4.29 6.10
CA ARG A 57 0.01 3.03 6.80
C ARG A 57 -0.75 2.05 5.92
N PHE A 58 -0.27 0.82 5.87
CA PHE A 58 -1.00 -0.29 5.29
C PHE A 58 -1.88 -0.93 6.36
N ARG A 59 -3.13 -1.26 6.04
CA ARG A 59 -4.03 -1.91 6.99
C ARG A 59 -4.85 -3.02 6.35
N ILE A 60 -5.11 -4.05 7.15
CA ILE A 60 -6.03 -5.13 6.81
C ILE A 60 -7.25 -5.00 7.72
N ALA A 61 -8.42 -4.82 7.11
CA ALA A 61 -9.68 -4.71 7.84
C ALA A 61 -10.74 -5.55 7.15
N GLN A 62 -11.34 -6.49 7.88
CA GLN A 62 -12.42 -7.35 7.37
C GLN A 62 -12.04 -8.09 6.07
N GLY A 63 -10.79 -8.58 5.97
CA GLY A 63 -10.28 -9.27 4.79
C GLY A 63 -9.93 -8.38 3.59
N ASN A 64 -10.07 -7.07 3.72
CA ASN A 64 -9.72 -6.10 2.67
C ASN A 64 -8.42 -5.37 3.02
N TYR A 65 -7.66 -5.03 1.98
CA TYR A 65 -6.40 -4.29 2.09
C TYR A 65 -6.64 -2.80 1.81
N PHE A 66 -5.95 -1.95 2.55
CA PHE A 66 -6.01 -0.51 2.35
C PHE A 66 -4.65 0.13 2.60
N LEU A 67 -4.39 1.21 1.87
CA LEU A 67 -3.34 2.17 2.22
C LEU A 67 -4.02 3.47 2.64
N ASP A 68 -3.76 3.89 3.87
CA ASP A 68 -4.08 5.25 4.27
C ASP A 68 -2.79 6.07 4.21
N PHE A 69 -2.87 7.29 3.71
CA PHE A 69 -1.72 8.19 3.64
C PHE A 69 -2.17 9.64 3.69
N VAL A 70 -1.24 10.55 3.96
CA VAL A 70 -1.49 11.99 3.90
C VAL A 70 -1.21 12.44 2.46
N ALA A 71 -2.21 12.99 1.78
CA ALA A 71 -2.05 13.60 0.47
C ALA A 71 -1.48 15.02 0.64
N TYR A 72 -0.33 15.26 0.00
CA TYR A 72 0.30 16.57 -0.01
C TYR A 72 -0.51 17.54 -0.86
N ASN A 73 -0.80 18.73 -0.32
CA ASN A 73 -1.46 19.79 -1.05
C ASN A 73 -0.69 21.12 -0.91
N PRO A 74 -0.06 21.65 -1.98
CA PRO A 74 0.71 22.87 -1.89
C PRO A 74 -0.14 24.15 -1.74
N LEU A 75 -1.46 24.08 -1.97
CA LEU A 75 -2.36 25.24 -1.97
C LEU A 75 -3.24 25.32 -0.72
N THR A 76 -3.40 24.21 0.02
CA THR A 76 -4.23 24.15 1.24
C THR A 76 -3.52 23.31 2.31
N SER A 77 -4.24 22.85 3.33
CA SER A 77 -3.74 21.83 4.24
C SER A 77 -3.68 20.47 3.56
N ASP A 78 -2.68 19.68 3.93
CA ASP A 78 -2.61 18.25 3.60
C ASP A 78 -3.83 17.51 4.16
N SER A 79 -4.21 16.43 3.49
CA SER A 79 -5.45 15.71 3.81
C SER A 79 -5.22 14.22 3.95
N PRO A 80 -5.72 13.55 5.01
CA PRO A 80 -5.67 12.11 5.11
C PRO A 80 -6.61 11.49 4.07
N VAL A 81 -6.10 10.54 3.30
CA VAL A 81 -6.86 9.81 2.28
C VAL A 81 -6.74 8.31 2.49
N THR A 82 -7.71 7.58 1.95
CA THR A 82 -7.77 6.12 2.03
C THR A 82 -7.96 5.56 0.64
N ILE A 83 -7.04 4.70 0.21
CA ILE A 83 -7.18 3.93 -1.01
C ILE A 83 -7.36 2.44 -0.67
N PRO A 84 -8.49 1.82 -1.04
CA PRO A 84 -8.62 0.36 -0.98
C PRO A 84 -7.65 -0.28 -1.97
N LEU A 85 -7.27 -1.52 -1.72
CA LEU A 85 -6.28 -2.24 -2.51
C LEU A 85 -6.77 -3.65 -2.84
N PHE A 86 -6.54 -4.06 -4.08
CA PHE A 86 -6.63 -5.44 -4.52
C PHE A 86 -5.24 -6.07 -4.50
N TYR A 87 -5.14 -7.26 -3.91
CA TYR A 87 -3.93 -8.08 -3.97
C TYR A 87 -3.79 -8.71 -5.36
N ASN A 88 -2.61 -8.61 -5.97
CA ASN A 88 -2.31 -9.32 -7.21
C ASN A 88 -1.75 -10.71 -6.86
N PRO A 89 -2.41 -11.82 -7.25
CA PRO A 89 -1.92 -13.16 -6.97
C PRO A 89 -0.67 -13.54 -7.78
N ASN A 90 -0.33 -12.79 -8.84
CA ASN A 90 0.82 -13.07 -9.71
C ASN A 90 1.80 -11.88 -9.78
N PRO A 91 2.37 -11.42 -8.65
CA PRO A 91 3.25 -10.25 -8.64
C PRO A 91 4.57 -10.50 -9.37
N ASN A 92 4.99 -11.76 -9.50
CA ASN A 92 6.22 -12.15 -10.20
C ASN A 92 6.23 -11.78 -11.69
N GLN A 93 5.06 -11.64 -12.33
CA GLN A 93 4.94 -11.34 -13.76
C GLN A 93 4.98 -9.84 -14.05
N SER A 94 4.37 -9.03 -13.20
CA SER A 94 4.18 -7.58 -13.44
C SER A 94 4.93 -6.68 -12.45
N GLY A 95 5.44 -7.25 -11.35
CA GLY A 95 5.99 -6.50 -10.23
C GLY A 95 4.94 -5.84 -9.33
N LEU A 96 3.66 -5.88 -9.71
CA LEU A 96 2.57 -5.26 -8.94
C LEU A 96 2.17 -6.19 -7.80
N GLN A 97 2.32 -5.76 -6.55
CA GLN A 97 1.84 -6.49 -5.39
C GLN A 97 0.38 -6.15 -5.07
N TYR A 98 0.07 -4.85 -5.11
CA TYR A 98 -1.28 -4.33 -4.90
C TYR A 98 -1.63 -3.29 -5.95
N TYR A 99 -2.92 -3.16 -6.24
CA TYR A 99 -3.42 -2.15 -7.16
C TYR A 99 -4.84 -1.71 -6.82
N TYR A 100 -5.23 -0.55 -7.34
CA TYR A 100 -6.60 -0.10 -7.31
C TYR A 100 -6.92 0.75 -8.53
N SER A 101 -8.06 0.48 -9.16
CA SER A 101 -8.49 1.26 -10.31
C SER A 101 -9.05 2.60 -9.87
N LEU A 102 -8.47 3.66 -10.42
CA LEU A 102 -8.86 5.04 -10.21
C LEU A 102 -9.73 5.50 -11.38
N GLN A 103 -10.30 6.70 -11.26
CA GLN A 103 -11.00 7.34 -12.36
C GLN A 103 -10.03 7.72 -13.49
N GLN A 104 -10.59 8.04 -14.66
CA GLN A 104 -9.83 8.52 -15.84
C GLN A 104 -8.79 7.52 -16.38
N GLY A 105 -8.97 6.22 -16.13
CA GLY A 105 -8.07 5.18 -16.62
C GLY A 105 -6.71 5.14 -15.91
N HIS A 106 -6.62 5.77 -14.75
CA HIS A 106 -5.46 5.65 -13.86
C HIS A 106 -5.59 4.36 -13.03
N ASN A 107 -4.46 3.74 -12.68
CA ASN A 107 -4.41 2.71 -11.66
C ASN A 107 -3.38 3.13 -10.60
N PHE A 108 -3.78 3.13 -9.34
CA PHE A 108 -2.82 3.14 -8.24
C PHE A 108 -2.17 1.77 -8.15
N VAL A 109 -0.86 1.73 -7.90
CA VAL A 109 -0.12 0.48 -7.73
C VAL A 109 0.89 0.58 -6.59
N ILE A 110 1.13 -0.56 -5.94
CA ILE A 110 2.27 -0.78 -5.06
C ILE A 110 3.12 -1.87 -5.71
N LEU A 111 4.35 -1.52 -6.08
CA LEU A 111 5.36 -2.41 -6.63
C LEU A 111 6.09 -3.14 -5.51
N ASN A 112 6.36 -4.43 -5.69
CA ASN A 112 7.25 -5.19 -4.83
C ASN A 112 8.66 -5.22 -5.44
N CYS A 113 9.54 -4.35 -4.93
CA CYS A 113 10.88 -4.15 -5.46
C CYS A 113 11.86 -5.29 -5.11
N THR A 114 11.42 -6.32 -4.38
CA THR A 114 12.17 -7.58 -4.28
C THR A 114 12.13 -8.36 -5.61
N LEU A 115 11.10 -8.13 -6.43
CA LEU A 115 10.88 -8.82 -7.70
C LEU A 115 11.56 -8.13 -8.87
N THR A 116 12.10 -8.91 -9.81
CA THR A 116 12.79 -8.38 -11.01
C THR A 116 11.86 -7.56 -11.89
N ALA A 117 10.60 -7.99 -12.06
CA ALA A 117 9.63 -7.27 -12.88
C ALA A 117 9.37 -5.84 -12.38
N ALA A 118 9.30 -5.63 -11.06
CA ALA A 118 9.12 -4.29 -10.48
C ALA A 118 10.33 -3.37 -10.76
N LYS A 119 11.55 -3.91 -10.67
CA LYS A 119 12.80 -3.17 -10.93
C LYS A 119 12.91 -2.66 -12.38
N GLN A 120 12.19 -3.29 -13.32
CA GLN A 120 12.14 -2.85 -14.71
C GLN A 120 11.22 -1.63 -14.92
N LEU A 121 10.29 -1.38 -14.00
CA LEU A 121 9.31 -0.28 -14.11
C LEU A 121 9.85 1.04 -13.56
N THR A 122 10.73 0.99 -12.56
CA THR A 122 11.26 2.18 -11.90
C THR A 122 12.62 1.95 -11.24
N SER A 123 13.48 2.96 -11.31
CA SER A 123 14.78 2.97 -10.61
C SER A 123 14.65 3.12 -9.10
N LEU A 124 13.48 3.53 -8.59
CA LEU A 124 13.23 3.67 -7.15
C LEU A 124 13.35 2.34 -6.40
N CYS A 125 13.14 1.22 -7.09
CA CYS A 125 13.33 -0.12 -6.53
C CYS A 125 14.78 -0.44 -6.15
N SER A 126 15.76 0.41 -6.50
CA SER A 126 17.13 0.29 -5.98
C SER A 126 17.28 0.80 -4.54
N LYS A 127 16.31 1.58 -4.03
CA LYS A 127 16.39 2.25 -2.73
C LYS A 127 15.27 1.83 -1.76
N HIS A 128 14.15 1.37 -2.29
CA HIS A 128 12.95 1.05 -1.49
C HIS A 128 12.52 -0.40 -1.73
N ALA A 129 11.98 -1.04 -0.71
CA ALA A 129 11.46 -2.40 -0.81
C ALA A 129 10.07 -2.44 -1.46
N LEU A 130 9.28 -1.38 -1.26
CA LEU A 130 8.02 -1.15 -1.95
C LEU A 130 8.03 0.26 -2.56
N VAL A 131 7.38 0.40 -3.70
CA VAL A 131 7.19 1.70 -4.35
C VAL A 131 5.72 1.87 -4.66
N GLY A 132 5.12 2.93 -4.11
CA GLY A 132 3.79 3.38 -4.51
C GLY A 132 3.89 4.21 -5.78
N GLY A 133 2.86 4.17 -6.62
CA GLY A 133 2.86 4.95 -7.84
C GLY A 133 1.58 4.79 -8.65
N LYS A 134 1.68 5.15 -9.93
CA LYS A 134 0.55 5.18 -10.84
C LYS A 134 0.89 4.55 -12.18
N ILE A 135 -0.03 3.77 -12.72
CA ILE A 135 -0.03 3.37 -14.13
C ILE A 135 -1.10 4.18 -14.85
N TYR A 136 -0.74 4.73 -16.01
CA TYR A 136 -1.67 5.39 -16.93
C TYR A 136 -1.35 4.94 -18.35
N LYS A 137 -2.38 4.49 -19.08
CA LYS A 137 -2.22 3.91 -20.43
C LYS A 137 -1.11 2.85 -20.48
N ASP A 138 -1.16 1.92 -19.51
CA ASP A 138 -0.21 0.80 -19.37
C ASP A 138 1.26 1.19 -19.13
N VAL A 139 1.53 2.47 -18.83
CA VAL A 139 2.86 2.96 -18.51
C VAL A 139 2.93 3.42 -17.06
N PHE A 140 3.93 2.91 -16.33
CA PHE A 140 4.24 3.38 -14.98
C PHE A 140 4.79 4.81 -15.01
N GLN A 141 4.12 5.70 -14.29
CA GLN A 141 4.43 7.12 -14.26
C GLN A 141 5.46 7.40 -13.16
N ASN A 142 6.75 7.41 -13.53
CA ASN A 142 7.85 7.62 -12.58
C ASN A 142 7.74 8.96 -11.82
N ALA A 143 7.18 10.00 -12.43
CA ALA A 143 6.92 11.28 -11.77
C ALA A 143 5.90 11.21 -10.62
N CYS A 144 5.09 10.15 -10.57
CA CYS A 144 4.08 9.90 -9.55
C CYS A 144 4.54 8.88 -8.49
N ALA A 145 5.77 8.40 -8.58
CA ALA A 145 6.26 7.31 -7.76
C ALA A 145 6.87 7.82 -6.46
N PHE A 146 6.79 7.00 -5.41
CA PHE A 146 7.31 7.33 -4.08
C PHE A 146 7.70 6.05 -3.33
N GLY A 147 8.75 6.13 -2.52
CA GLY A 147 9.14 5.03 -1.64
C GLY A 147 8.07 4.73 -0.58
N LEU A 148 7.85 3.45 -0.30
CA LEU A 148 7.02 2.95 0.81
C LEU A 148 7.86 2.02 1.68
N ASP A 149 8.47 2.57 2.72
CA ASP A 149 9.38 1.81 3.58
C ASP A 149 8.70 1.48 4.91
N ALA A 150 8.44 0.20 5.14
CA ALA A 150 8.02 -0.26 6.45
C ALA A 150 9.21 -0.22 7.44
N PRO A 151 8.99 0.09 8.73
CA PRO A 151 9.96 -0.24 9.78
C PRO A 151 10.31 -1.72 9.67
N ARG A 152 11.61 -2.04 9.78
CA ARG A 152 12.33 -3.28 9.41
C ARG A 152 11.73 -4.67 9.75
N TYR A 153 10.54 -4.79 10.36
CA TYR A 153 10.03 -6.04 10.92
C TYR A 153 8.57 -6.39 10.58
N ALA A 154 7.88 -5.68 9.69
CA ALA A 154 6.40 -5.75 9.70
C ALA A 154 5.71 -6.32 8.45
N PHE A 155 6.28 -6.17 7.25
CA PHE A 155 5.51 -6.38 6.01
C PHE A 155 5.92 -7.62 5.19
N LEU A 156 7.21 -7.82 4.93
CA LEU A 156 7.69 -8.88 4.03
C LEU A 156 7.79 -10.27 4.67
N GLN A 157 7.64 -10.39 5.99
CA GLN A 157 7.68 -11.69 6.68
C GLN A 157 6.32 -12.42 6.69
N GLN A 158 5.24 -11.79 6.18
CA GLN A 158 3.91 -12.42 6.14
C GLN A 158 3.74 -13.44 5.00
N GLU A 159 4.70 -13.54 4.07
CA GLU A 159 4.70 -14.57 3.01
C GLU A 159 5.41 -15.86 3.41
N ILE A 160 5.91 -15.98 4.66
CA ILE A 160 6.40 -17.27 5.16
C ILE A 160 5.18 -18.06 5.65
N PRO A 161 4.81 -19.20 5.01
CA PRO A 161 3.88 -20.11 5.64
C PRO A 161 4.53 -20.54 6.95
N LEU A 162 3.89 -20.24 8.09
CA LEU A 162 4.21 -20.91 9.33
C LEU A 162 3.81 -22.38 9.15
N GLU A 163 4.68 -23.16 8.52
CA GLU A 163 4.74 -24.60 8.74
C GLU A 163 5.05 -24.75 10.23
N PHE A 164 3.99 -24.84 11.04
CA PHE A 164 4.10 -25.42 12.36
C PHE A 164 4.49 -26.88 12.14
N GLU A 165 5.80 -27.16 12.16
CA GLU A 165 6.31 -28.46 12.56
C GLU A 165 5.78 -28.71 13.98
N SER A 166 4.63 -29.36 14.09
CA SER A 166 4.28 -30.10 15.29
C SER A 166 5.06 -31.41 15.26
N SER A 167 6.35 -31.31 15.56
CA SER A 167 7.20 -32.45 15.86
C SER A 167 7.36 -32.52 17.37
N ILE A 168 6.81 -33.62 17.92
CA ILE A 168 6.90 -34.21 19.28
C ILE A 168 5.58 -34.17 20.05
#